data_AF-F3GNS4-F1
#
_entry.id   AF-F3GNS4-F1
#
_cell.length_a   1.000
_cell.length_b   1.000
_cell.length_c   1.000
_cell.angle_alpha   90.00
_cell.angle_beta   90.00
_cell.angle_gamma   90.00
#
_symmetry.space_group_name_H-M   'P 1'
#
loop_
_entity.id
_entity.type
_entity.pdbx_description
1 polymer ?
#
loop_
_entity_poly.entity_id
_entity_poly.type
_entity_poly.pdbx_seq_one_letter_code
_entity_poly.pdbx_strand_id
1 'polypeptide(L)' 'MANFWRSTYIEVKKDLKGRYPKHYWPDDPLVAEARARVKLRGT' A
#
# COMPACT_ATOMS: atom_id res chain seq x y z
N MET A 1 -5.95 3.59 -16.36
CA MET A 1 -5.97 3.02 -14.98
C MET A 1 -5.54 4.03 -13.90
N ALA A 2 -5.46 5.35 -14.17
CA ALA A 2 -5.06 6.34 -13.16
C ALA A 2 -6.17 6.73 -12.17
N ASN A 3 -7.44 6.55 -12.55
CA ASN A 3 -8.57 7.01 -11.74
C ASN A 3 -8.77 6.22 -10.44
N PHE A 4 -8.34 4.96 -10.41
CA PHE A 4 -8.42 4.09 -9.23
C PHE A 4 -7.58 4.64 -8.08
N TRP A 5 -6.33 5.02 -8.35
CA TRP A 5 -5.40 5.53 -7.34
C TRP A 5 -5.79 6.90 -6.78
N ARG A 6 -6.54 7.69 -7.56
CA ARG A 6 -6.91 9.07 -7.19
C ARG A 6 -8.21 9.14 -6.38
N SER A 7 -9.15 8.24 -6.62
CA SER A 7 -10.48 8.27 -5.97
C SER A 7 -10.73 7.03 -5.11
N THR A 8 -10.65 5.84 -5.70
CA THR A 8 -10.99 4.58 -5.02
C THR A 8 -9.99 4.20 -3.92
N TYR A 9 -8.71 4.50 -4.10
CA TYR A 9 -7.67 4.19 -3.10
C TYR A 9 -7.93 4.85 -1.74
N ILE A 10 -8.52 6.05 -1.71
CA ILE A 10 -8.78 6.77 -0.45
C ILE A 10 -9.83 6.02 0.39
N GLU A 11 -10.87 5.50 -0.26
CA GLU A 11 -11.89 4.70 0.44
C GLU A 11 -11.33 3.37 0.92
N VAL A 12 -10.55 2.69 0.07
CA VAL A 12 -9.88 1.43 0.40
C VAL A 12 -8.89 1.60 1.56
N LYS A 13 -8.10 2.68 1.56
CA LYS A 13 -7.14 2.98 2.64
C LYS A 13 -7.85 3.11 3.99
N LYS A 14 -9.04 3.72 4.05
CA LYS A 14 -9.80 3.87 5.29
C LYS A 14 -10.27 2.52 5.85
N ASP A 15 -10.83 1.64 5.02
CA ASP A 15 -11.25 0.29 5.45
C ASP A 15 -10.04 -0.56 5.86
N LEU A 16 -8.98 -0.56 5.06
CA LEU A 16 -7.79 -1.37 5.33
C LEU A 16 -6.99 -0.88 6.54
N LYS A 17 -6.97 0.43 6.83
CA LYS A 17 -6.32 0.96 8.05
C LYS A 17 -7.00 0.45 9.32
N GLY A 18 -8.32 0.26 9.30
CA GLY A 18 -9.06 -0.34 10.40
C GLY A 18 -8.78 -1.83 10.58
N ARG A 19 -8.75 -2.59 9.48
CA ARG A 19 -8.52 -4.05 9.51
C ARG A 19 -7.06 -4.44 9.74
N TYR A 20 -6.12 -3.61 9.29
CA TYR A 20 -4.69 -3.86 9.34
C TYR A 20 -3.93 -2.67 9.94
N PRO A 21 -4.05 -2.45 11.26
CA PRO A 21 -3.39 -1.33 11.95
C PRO A 21 -1.86 -1.45 11.98
N LYS A 22 -1.31 -2.66 11.80
CA LYS A 22 0.13 -2.92 11.77
C LYS A 22 0.76 -2.73 10.38
N HIS A 23 -0.04 -2.46 9.35
CA HIS A 23 0.45 -2.28 7.98
C HIS A 23 0.80 -0.83 7.71
N TYR A 24 1.87 -0.60 6.95
CA TYR A 24 2.28 0.74 6.54
C TYR A 24 1.42 1.18 5.34
N TRP A 25 0.48 2.10 5.58
CA TRP A 25 -0.41 2.66 4.57
C TRP A 25 0.09 4.03 4.10
N PRO A 26 0.85 4.12 2.99
CA PRO A 26 1.40 5.37 2.51
C PRO A 26 0.30 6.39 2.19
N ASP A 27 0.56 7.66 2.45
CA ASP A 27 -0.38 8.76 2.14
C ASP A 27 -0.44 9.06 0.65
N ASP A 28 0.67 8.84 -0.07
CA ASP A 28 0.69 8.92 -1.52
C ASP A 28 1.00 7.53 -2.13
N PRO A 29 0.00 6.85 -2.71
CA PRO A 29 0.22 5.56 -3.34
C PRO A 29 1.10 5.63 -4.60
N LEU A 30 1.24 6.81 -5.22
CA LEU A 30 2.07 7.00 -6.42
C LEU A 30 3.55 7.16 -6.07
N VAL A 31 3.85 7.56 -4.84
CA VAL A 31 5.22 7.74 -4.32
C VAL A 31 5.66 6.56 -3.45
N ALA A 32 4.71 5.69 -3.06
CA ALA A 32 4.98 4.53 -2.23
C ALA A 32 6.07 3.64 -2.85
N GLU A 33 7.23 3.59 -2.19
CA GLU A 33 8.33 2.74 -2.61
C GLU A 33 7.90 1.27 -2.51
N ALA A 34 7.94 0.56 -3.64
CA ALA A 34 7.59 -0.85 -3.70
C ALA A 34 8.62 -1.66 -2.90
N ARG A 35 8.31 -1.91 -1.63
CA ARG A 35 9.22 -2.63 -0.74
C ARG A 35 9.19 -4.13 -1.08
N ALA A 36 10.14 -4.54 -1.93
CA ALA A 36 10.36 -5.96 -2.24
C ALA A 36 10.85 -6.69 -0.98
N ARG A 37 9.93 -7.30 -0.23
CA ARG A 37 10.31 -8.29 0.80
C ARG A 37 10.50 -9.64 0.13
N VAL A 38 11.65 -9.80 -0.51
CA VAL A 38 12.19 -11.13 -0.79
C VAL A 38 13.45 -11.25 0.05
N LYS A 39 13.39 -12.03 1.13
CA LYS A 39 14.61 -12.50 1.79
C LYS A 39 15.26 -13.42 0.78
N LEU A 40 16.32 -12.97 0.11
CA LEU A 40 17.18 -13.85 -0.68
C LEU A 40 17.60 -14.98 0.25
N ARG A 41 17.07 -16.18 0.03
CA ARG A 41 17.55 -17.39 0.70
C ARG A 41 18.93 -17.66 0.10
N GLY A 42 19.96 -17.33 0.87
CA GLY A 42 21.34 -17.63 0.49
C GLY A 42 21.50 -19.13 0.22
N THR A 43 22.02 -19.44 -0.95
CA THR A 43 22.66 -20.72 -1.30
C THR A 43 23.95 -20.91 -0.53
#